data_AF-A0AAP1E5E2-F1
#
_entry.id   AF-A0AAP1E5E2-F1
#
_cell.length_a   1.000
_cell.length_b   1.000
_cell.length_c   1.000
_cell.angle_alpha   90.00
_cell.angle_beta   90.00
_cell.angle_gamma   90.00
#
_symmetry.space_group_name_H-M   'P 1'
#
loop_
_entity.id
_entity.type
_entity.pdbx_description
1 polymer ?
#
loop_
_entity_poly.entity_id
_entity_poly.type
_entity_poly.pdbx_seq_one_letter_code
_entity_poly.pdbx_strand_id
1 'polypeptide(L)'
;MTYHEWKDLALFYSVESTQKFLEKVYTLNGIDDAKKNSFKNSERFIYFLKHAESFYKQAAYSPLEIKPILLFYGMAQLIKACLITRDPHYPSHTSVLAHGVTTRKRKKQNYCFSDDEVKIQRNGLCVHFMKHLFGQSDIVDERYTMKKLLMAIPELSDIFYFQQKERFITKVEKDKNEIFVPEEVVINYKMSDSRFAEYMSHHYQWSFTKKNEQGLLFEISPQDKEPWTSTSLLFDMEKNQYYIPSQREQFLRLPEMTIHYLILYNVGMIARYETEWWYELLTQHISDDYVLIQQFLLVSEKKFPKYASQFLLHF
;
A
#
# COMPACT_ATOMS: atom_id res chain seq x y z
N MET A 1 -15.31 -6.47 -12.25
CA MET A 1 -15.07 -5.01 -12.32
C MET A 1 -15.90 -4.39 -13.43
N THR A 2 -16.68 -3.35 -13.14
CA THR A 2 -17.42 -2.60 -14.17
C THR A 2 -16.53 -1.50 -14.76
N TYR A 3 -16.80 -1.08 -15.99
CA TYR A 3 -16.13 0.02 -16.72
C TYR A 3 -15.98 1.34 -15.93
N HIS A 4 -16.66 1.48 -14.78
CA HIS A 4 -16.68 2.69 -13.96
C HIS A 4 -15.40 2.94 -13.14
N GLU A 5 -14.63 1.91 -12.77
CA GLU A 5 -13.48 2.07 -11.85
C GLU A 5 -12.23 2.66 -12.51
N TRP A 6 -12.07 2.53 -13.83
CA TRP A 6 -10.90 3.04 -14.57
C TRP A 6 -11.11 4.42 -15.21
N LYS A 7 -12.30 5.02 -15.06
CA LYS A 7 -12.65 6.30 -15.70
C LYS A 7 -11.72 7.43 -15.30
N ASP A 8 -11.37 7.50 -14.02
CA ASP A 8 -10.48 8.53 -13.47
C ASP A 8 -9.06 8.43 -14.10
N LEU A 9 -8.55 7.20 -14.28
CA LEU A 9 -7.25 6.96 -14.93
C LEU A 9 -7.29 7.14 -16.45
N ALA A 10 -8.45 6.93 -17.07
CA ALA A 10 -8.63 7.11 -18.51
C ALA A 10 -8.51 8.58 -18.95
N LEU A 11 -8.67 9.54 -18.03
CA LEU A 11 -8.41 10.97 -18.28
C LEU A 11 -6.99 11.22 -18.83
N PHE A 12 -6.06 10.34 -18.49
CA PHE A 12 -4.68 10.42 -18.92
C PHE A 12 -4.40 9.72 -20.25
N TYR A 13 -5.38 9.17 -20.98
CA TYR A 13 -5.08 8.38 -22.19
C TYR A 13 -4.77 9.21 -23.44
N SER A 14 -4.94 10.53 -23.36
CA SER A 14 -4.51 11.47 -24.41
C SER A 14 -3.06 11.90 -24.17
N VAL A 15 -2.24 11.81 -25.22
CA VAL A 15 -0.85 12.32 -25.20
C VAL A 15 -0.84 13.82 -24.90
N GLU A 16 -1.74 14.60 -25.51
CA GLU A 16 -1.80 16.04 -25.30
C GLU A 16 -2.12 16.38 -23.83
N SER A 17 -3.12 15.71 -23.24
CA SER A 17 -3.50 15.94 -21.84
C SER A 17 -2.42 15.47 -20.87
N THR A 18 -1.82 14.30 -21.14
CA THR A 18 -0.72 13.76 -20.34
C THR A 18 0.52 14.66 -20.40
N GLN A 19 0.87 15.19 -21.56
CA GLN A 19 2.03 16.06 -21.68
C GLN A 19 1.82 17.33 -20.86
N LYS A 20 0.65 17.97 -20.96
CA LYS A 20 0.29 19.14 -20.13
C LYS A 20 0.33 18.81 -18.64
N PHE A 21 -0.21 17.66 -18.26
CA PHE A 21 -0.20 17.17 -16.88
C PHE A 21 1.24 16.96 -16.38
N LEU A 22 2.07 16.19 -17.07
CA LEU A 22 3.44 15.93 -16.66
C LEU A 22 4.29 17.21 -16.65
N GLU A 23 4.10 18.13 -17.60
CA GLU A 23 4.80 19.42 -17.59
C GLU A 23 4.43 20.26 -16.37
N LYS A 24 3.12 20.33 -16.03
CA LYS A 24 2.64 20.97 -14.80
C LYS A 24 3.30 20.34 -13.57
N VAL A 25 3.24 19.01 -13.46
CA VAL A 25 3.77 18.29 -12.30
C VAL A 25 5.28 18.46 -12.16
N TYR A 26 6.03 18.36 -13.26
CA TYR A 26 7.48 18.57 -13.24
C TYR A 26 7.83 20.00 -12.85
N THR A 27 7.11 21.00 -13.35
CA THR A 27 7.29 22.39 -12.95
C THR A 27 7.03 22.59 -11.46
N LEU A 28 5.93 22.04 -10.93
CA LEU A 28 5.60 22.11 -9.50
C LEU A 28 6.65 21.44 -8.61
N ASN A 29 7.29 20.38 -9.09
CA ASN A 29 8.33 19.65 -8.37
C ASN A 29 9.74 20.24 -8.58
N GLY A 30 9.88 21.36 -9.29
CA GLY A 30 11.19 21.97 -9.57
C GLY A 30 12.10 21.11 -10.44
N ILE A 31 11.53 20.28 -11.32
CA ILE A 31 12.27 19.42 -12.24
C ILE A 31 12.74 20.22 -13.45
N ASP A 32 14.05 20.19 -13.71
CA ASP A 32 14.66 20.82 -14.88
C ASP A 32 14.11 20.26 -16.20
N ASP A 33 14.12 21.08 -17.25
CA ASP A 33 13.68 20.67 -18.59
C ASP A 33 12.25 20.08 -18.62
N ALA A 34 11.34 20.55 -17.74
CA ALA A 34 9.99 20.01 -17.55
C ALA A 34 9.25 19.72 -18.88
N LYS A 35 9.29 20.64 -19.85
CA LYS A 35 8.67 20.49 -21.17
C LYS A 35 9.28 19.36 -22.01
N LYS A 36 10.60 19.21 -21.97
CA LYS A 36 11.31 18.14 -22.70
C LYS A 36 11.06 16.79 -22.03
N ASN A 37 11.08 16.75 -20.69
CA ASN A 37 10.79 15.57 -19.90
C ASN A 37 9.33 15.12 -20.04
N SER A 38 8.37 16.05 -20.11
CA SER A 38 6.96 15.73 -20.32
C SER A 38 6.73 15.12 -21.71
N PHE A 39 7.30 15.71 -22.76
CA PHE A 39 7.25 15.17 -24.11
C PHE A 39 7.80 13.75 -24.18
N LYS A 40 9.00 13.50 -23.60
CA LYS A 40 9.64 12.18 -23.58
C LYS A 40 8.84 11.12 -22.82
N ASN A 41 8.17 11.49 -21.73
CA ASN A 41 7.53 10.52 -20.82
C ASN A 41 6.04 10.30 -21.06
N SER A 42 5.38 11.12 -21.89
CA SER A 42 3.92 11.08 -22.06
C SER A 42 3.40 9.73 -22.55
N GLU A 43 3.95 9.20 -23.63
CA GLU A 43 3.52 7.87 -24.13
C GLU A 43 3.80 6.78 -23.12
N ARG A 44 4.96 6.84 -22.47
CA ARG A 44 5.38 5.84 -21.50
C ARG A 44 4.47 5.82 -20.26
N PHE A 45 4.04 6.99 -19.79
CA PHE A 45 3.02 7.12 -18.74
C PHE A 45 1.72 6.44 -19.15
N ILE A 46 1.24 6.74 -20.36
CA ILE A 46 0.01 6.15 -20.90
C ILE A 46 0.15 4.62 -21.00
N TYR A 47 1.29 4.11 -21.45
CA TYR A 47 1.53 2.67 -21.56
C TYR A 47 1.54 1.99 -20.19
N PHE A 48 2.08 2.62 -19.14
CA PHE A 48 1.97 2.07 -17.79
C PHE A 48 0.52 1.95 -17.33
N LEU A 49 -0.29 2.99 -17.53
CA LEU A 49 -1.69 2.96 -17.15
C LEU A 49 -2.50 1.92 -17.95
N LYS A 50 -2.33 1.87 -19.28
CA LYS A 50 -3.01 0.88 -20.13
C LYS A 50 -2.60 -0.55 -19.81
N HIS A 51 -1.33 -0.77 -19.51
CA HIS A 51 -0.84 -2.10 -19.15
C HIS A 51 -1.39 -2.52 -17.77
N ALA A 52 -1.41 -1.62 -16.79
CA ALA A 52 -2.09 -1.85 -15.53
C ALA A 52 -3.57 -2.20 -15.73
N GLU A 53 -4.30 -1.39 -16.49
CA GLU A 53 -5.72 -1.61 -16.78
C GLU A 53 -5.96 -2.99 -17.39
N SER A 54 -5.13 -3.41 -18.34
CA SER A 54 -5.21 -4.75 -18.94
C SER A 54 -5.03 -5.85 -17.89
N PHE A 55 -3.98 -5.76 -17.06
CA PHE A 55 -3.71 -6.73 -16.00
C PHE A 55 -4.86 -6.85 -14.99
N TYR A 56 -5.36 -5.71 -14.51
CA TYR A 56 -6.47 -5.71 -13.55
C TYR A 56 -7.75 -6.24 -14.20
N LYS A 57 -8.11 -5.80 -15.42
CA LYS A 57 -9.27 -6.34 -16.13
C LYS A 57 -9.20 -7.85 -16.30
N GLN A 58 -8.04 -8.39 -16.68
CA GLN A 58 -7.87 -9.84 -16.76
C GLN A 58 -7.93 -10.50 -15.39
N ALA A 59 -7.31 -9.91 -14.35
CA ALA A 59 -7.38 -10.41 -12.99
C ALA A 59 -8.84 -10.55 -12.52
N ALA A 60 -9.71 -9.58 -12.82
CA ALA A 60 -11.13 -9.60 -12.43
C ALA A 60 -11.86 -10.89 -12.80
N TYR A 61 -11.52 -11.46 -13.97
CA TYR A 61 -12.15 -12.67 -14.51
C TYR A 61 -11.29 -13.92 -14.34
N SER A 62 -10.07 -13.76 -13.81
CA SER A 62 -9.14 -14.86 -13.64
C SER A 62 -9.41 -15.64 -12.36
N PRO A 63 -9.18 -16.95 -12.37
CA PRO A 63 -9.32 -17.77 -11.18
C PRO A 63 -8.14 -17.52 -10.22
N LEU A 64 -8.24 -17.99 -8.98
CA LEU A 64 -7.28 -17.67 -7.92
C LEU A 64 -5.86 -18.12 -8.26
N GLU A 65 -5.71 -19.19 -9.03
CA GLU A 65 -4.45 -19.78 -9.46
C GLU A 65 -3.50 -18.74 -10.06
N ILE A 66 -4.03 -17.79 -10.83
CA ILE A 66 -3.23 -16.78 -11.55
C ILE A 66 -3.55 -15.33 -11.15
N LYS A 67 -4.68 -15.08 -10.47
CA LYS A 67 -5.11 -13.73 -10.07
C LYS A 67 -4.02 -12.94 -9.31
N PRO A 68 -3.32 -13.49 -8.30
CA PRO A 68 -2.26 -12.75 -7.58
C PRO A 68 -1.14 -12.26 -8.49
N ILE A 69 -0.75 -13.08 -9.47
CA ILE A 69 0.31 -12.75 -10.43
C ILE A 69 -0.12 -11.55 -11.28
N LEU A 70 -1.34 -11.58 -11.80
CA LEU A 70 -1.90 -10.49 -12.62
C LEU A 70 -2.03 -9.19 -11.82
N LEU A 71 -2.57 -9.26 -10.59
CA LEU A 71 -2.68 -8.10 -9.71
C LEU A 71 -1.31 -7.52 -9.38
N PHE A 72 -0.31 -8.35 -9.07
CA PHE A 72 1.04 -7.87 -8.76
C PHE A 72 1.68 -7.12 -9.94
N TYR A 73 1.62 -7.69 -11.15
CA TYR A 73 2.19 -7.03 -12.32
C TYR A 73 1.40 -5.78 -12.72
N GLY A 74 0.08 -5.77 -12.59
CA GLY A 74 -0.74 -4.56 -12.78
C GLY A 74 -0.38 -3.46 -11.78
N MET A 75 -0.26 -3.82 -10.50
CA MET A 75 0.15 -2.92 -9.42
C MET A 75 1.52 -2.31 -9.68
N ALA A 76 2.49 -3.12 -10.12
CA ALA A 76 3.82 -2.63 -10.47
C ALA A 76 3.78 -1.60 -11.61
N GLN A 77 2.86 -1.72 -12.58
CA GLN A 77 2.70 -0.71 -13.63
C GLN A 77 2.08 0.59 -13.10
N LEU A 78 1.07 0.52 -12.22
CA LEU A 78 0.50 1.72 -11.57
C LEU A 78 1.53 2.47 -10.75
N ILE A 79 2.36 1.75 -9.98
CA ILE A 79 3.48 2.34 -9.24
C ILE A 79 4.43 3.06 -10.19
N LYS A 80 4.77 2.46 -11.34
CA LYS A 80 5.65 3.10 -12.33
C LYS A 80 5.03 4.36 -12.94
N ALA A 81 3.70 4.37 -13.17
CA ALA A 81 3.01 5.57 -13.61
C ALA A 81 3.11 6.69 -12.56
N CYS A 82 2.82 6.38 -11.29
CA CYS A 82 2.98 7.33 -10.18
C CYS A 82 4.45 7.81 -10.07
N LEU A 83 5.40 6.89 -10.18
CA LEU A 83 6.82 7.16 -10.01
C LEU A 83 7.36 8.17 -11.02
N ILE A 84 6.98 8.05 -12.30
CA ILE A 84 7.51 8.98 -13.30
C ILE A 84 7.02 10.42 -13.11
N THR A 85 5.97 10.66 -12.34
CA THR A 85 5.55 12.03 -11.95
C THR A 85 6.55 12.70 -10.99
N ARG A 86 7.34 11.90 -10.25
CA ARG A 86 8.35 12.37 -9.29
C ARG A 86 9.79 12.15 -9.79
N ASP A 87 10.00 11.17 -10.65
CA ASP A 87 11.29 10.83 -11.25
C ASP A 87 11.14 10.62 -12.78
N PRO A 88 11.31 11.68 -13.59
CA PRO A 88 11.17 11.59 -15.05
C PRO A 88 12.29 10.77 -15.72
N HIS A 89 13.33 10.38 -14.98
CA HIS A 89 14.45 9.60 -15.48
C HIS A 89 14.31 8.11 -15.18
N TYR A 90 13.32 7.69 -14.39
CA TYR A 90 13.09 6.28 -14.09
C TYR A 90 12.84 5.48 -15.39
N PRO A 91 13.42 4.28 -15.59
CA PRO A 91 14.52 3.73 -14.81
C PRO A 91 15.82 4.38 -15.27
N SER A 92 16.59 4.94 -14.33
CA SER A 92 17.88 5.56 -14.65
C SER A 92 19.00 4.52 -14.75
N HIS A 93 18.81 3.33 -14.20
CA HIS A 93 19.77 2.22 -14.22
C HIS A 93 19.08 0.86 -14.03
N THR A 94 19.78 -0.24 -14.30
CA THR A 94 19.19 -1.59 -14.28
C THR A 94 18.85 -2.09 -12.87
N SER A 95 19.50 -1.58 -11.82
CA SER A 95 19.25 -2.03 -10.44
C SER A 95 17.84 -1.69 -9.93
N VAL A 96 17.15 -0.70 -10.52
CA VAL A 96 15.75 -0.34 -10.19
C VAL A 96 14.71 -1.13 -10.99
N LEU A 97 15.14 -2.04 -11.87
CA LEU A 97 14.26 -2.92 -12.64
C LEU A 97 13.85 -4.17 -11.86
N ALA A 98 14.66 -4.59 -10.87
CA ALA A 98 14.30 -5.66 -9.96
C ALA A 98 13.07 -5.27 -9.10
N HIS A 99 12.36 -6.25 -8.54
CA HIS A 99 11.22 -5.97 -7.64
C HIS A 99 11.63 -5.19 -6.38
N GLY A 100 12.87 -5.39 -5.91
CA GLY A 100 13.38 -4.76 -4.69
C GLY A 100 12.88 -5.38 -3.41
N VAL A 101 12.39 -6.61 -3.51
CA VAL A 101 11.88 -7.44 -2.43
C VAL A 101 12.26 -8.89 -2.69
N THR A 102 12.40 -9.69 -1.64
CA THR A 102 12.62 -11.13 -1.74
C THR A 102 11.88 -11.86 -0.64
N THR A 103 11.42 -13.08 -0.94
CA THR A 103 10.98 -14.04 0.08
C THR A 103 12.10 -15.03 0.39
N ARG A 104 12.03 -15.72 1.52
CA ARG A 104 12.95 -16.84 1.80
C ARG A 104 12.53 -18.07 1.00
N LYS A 105 13.50 -18.80 0.44
CA LYS A 105 13.26 -20.16 -0.10
C LYS A 105 12.99 -21.11 1.07
N ARG A 106 11.86 -21.83 1.05
CA ARG A 106 11.33 -22.51 2.25
C ARG A 106 11.41 -24.03 2.20
N LYS A 107 11.35 -24.64 3.39
CA LYS A 107 11.14 -26.08 3.58
C LYS A 107 9.64 -26.36 3.45
N LYS A 108 9.26 -27.33 2.62
CA LYS A 108 7.85 -27.63 2.28
C LYS A 108 6.99 -28.12 3.46
N GLN A 109 7.60 -28.71 4.48
CA GLN A 109 6.86 -29.31 5.60
C GLN A 109 6.33 -28.24 6.56
N ASN A 110 5.03 -28.27 6.85
CA ASN A 110 4.31 -27.36 7.76
C ASN A 110 4.40 -25.87 7.37
N TYR A 111 4.39 -25.56 6.06
CA TYR A 111 4.35 -24.17 5.61
C TYR A 111 3.04 -23.49 6.05
N CYS A 112 3.16 -22.27 6.58
CA CYS A 112 2.07 -21.36 6.91
C CYS A 112 2.35 -20.01 6.23
N PHE A 113 1.36 -19.47 5.51
CA PHE A 113 1.54 -18.21 4.78
C PHE A 113 1.63 -17.03 5.74
N SER A 114 0.82 -17.03 6.79
CA SER A 114 0.86 -16.00 7.84
C SER A 114 2.24 -15.83 8.47
N ASP A 115 3.01 -16.92 8.59
CA ASP A 115 4.39 -16.92 9.10
C ASP A 115 5.44 -16.65 8.00
N ASP A 116 5.02 -16.36 6.76
CA ASP A 116 5.92 -15.96 5.67
C ASP A 116 6.52 -14.58 5.85
N GLU A 117 7.78 -14.43 5.46
CA GLU A 117 8.52 -13.17 5.55
C GLU A 117 8.86 -12.67 4.15
N VAL A 118 8.60 -11.39 3.94
CA VAL A 118 9.19 -10.63 2.83
C VAL A 118 10.24 -9.68 3.38
N LYS A 119 11.37 -9.58 2.66
CA LYS A 119 12.48 -8.68 2.97
C LYS A 119 12.55 -7.58 1.92
N ILE A 120 12.63 -6.33 2.35
CA ILE A 120 12.92 -5.17 1.48
C ILE A 120 14.43 -5.15 1.18
N GLN A 121 14.78 -5.06 -0.09
CA GLN A 121 16.18 -5.08 -0.57
C GLN A 121 16.72 -3.67 -0.77
N ARG A 122 18.05 -3.51 -0.80
CA ARG A 122 18.69 -2.18 -0.98
C ARG A 122 18.44 -1.51 -2.32
N ASN A 123 18.07 -2.30 -3.34
CA ASN A 123 17.87 -1.84 -4.71
C ASN A 123 16.59 -2.45 -5.27
N GLY A 124 16.01 -1.81 -6.27
CA GLY A 124 14.83 -2.29 -6.98
C GLY A 124 13.65 -1.33 -6.86
N LEU A 125 12.55 -1.70 -7.51
CA LEU A 125 11.35 -0.89 -7.60
C LEU A 125 10.82 -0.49 -6.21
N CYS A 126 10.78 -1.42 -5.25
CA CYS A 126 10.24 -1.17 -3.91
C CYS A 126 10.87 0.04 -3.19
N VAL A 127 12.18 -0.01 -2.94
CA VAL A 127 12.89 1.11 -2.29
C VAL A 127 12.87 2.38 -3.13
N HIS A 128 12.91 2.24 -4.47
CA HIS A 128 12.86 3.39 -5.35
C HIS A 128 11.54 4.14 -5.25
N PHE A 129 10.39 3.45 -5.31
CA PHE A 129 9.10 4.13 -5.16
C PHE A 129 8.88 4.61 -3.72
N MET A 130 9.34 3.89 -2.71
CA MET A 130 9.24 4.34 -1.31
C MET A 130 9.95 5.67 -1.09
N LYS A 131 11.15 5.80 -1.63
CA LYS A 131 11.92 7.05 -1.60
C LYS A 131 11.21 8.19 -2.35
N HIS A 132 10.83 7.94 -3.60
CA HIS A 132 10.38 9.01 -4.49
C HIS A 132 8.90 9.40 -4.32
N LEU A 133 8.05 8.49 -3.85
CA LEU A 133 6.62 8.75 -3.65
C LEU A 133 6.30 9.13 -2.20
N PHE A 134 7.04 8.57 -1.23
CA PHE A 134 6.72 8.69 0.20
C PHE A 134 7.86 9.24 1.04
N GLY A 135 9.00 9.61 0.45
CA GLY A 135 10.14 10.16 1.19
C GLY A 135 10.81 9.14 2.14
N GLN A 136 10.56 7.84 1.97
CA GLN A 136 11.11 6.80 2.84
C GLN A 136 12.28 6.08 2.17
N SER A 137 13.51 6.45 2.54
CA SER A 137 14.74 5.80 2.07
C SER A 137 15.36 4.83 3.07
N ASP A 138 14.97 4.93 4.34
CA ASP A 138 15.74 4.33 5.44
C ASP A 138 15.24 2.93 5.81
N ILE A 139 14.10 2.53 5.25
CA ILE A 139 13.49 1.21 5.46
C ILE A 139 14.09 0.22 4.47
N VAL A 140 15.29 -0.26 4.81
CA VAL A 140 16.07 -1.18 3.99
C VAL A 140 16.53 -2.35 4.83
N ASP A 141 16.60 -3.53 4.23
CA ASP A 141 16.95 -4.79 4.90
C ASP A 141 15.94 -5.25 5.98
N GLU A 142 14.85 -4.50 6.19
CA GLU A 142 13.76 -4.86 7.09
C GLU A 142 12.94 -6.06 6.56
N ARG A 143 12.38 -6.82 7.51
CA ARG A 143 11.59 -8.01 7.26
C ARG A 143 10.21 -7.88 7.90
N TYR A 144 9.20 -8.30 7.15
CA TYR A 144 7.82 -8.28 7.58
C TYR A 144 7.18 -9.64 7.39
N THR A 145 6.57 -10.17 8.44
CA THR A 145 5.72 -11.36 8.35
C THR A 145 4.42 -11.02 7.61
N MET A 146 3.84 -11.95 6.85
CA MET A 146 2.58 -11.73 6.15
C MET A 146 1.45 -11.42 7.14
N LYS A 147 1.43 -12.08 8.31
CA LYS A 147 0.46 -11.77 9.38
C LYS A 147 0.49 -10.28 9.74
N LYS A 148 1.67 -9.73 10.05
CA LYS A 148 1.83 -8.28 10.36
C LYS A 148 1.37 -7.38 9.22
N LEU A 149 1.66 -7.71 7.97
CA LEU A 149 1.23 -6.92 6.83
C LEU A 149 -0.29 -6.96 6.63
N LEU A 150 -0.89 -8.15 6.71
CA LEU A 150 -2.34 -8.35 6.58
C LEU A 150 -3.12 -7.68 7.71
N MET A 151 -2.59 -7.70 8.94
CA MET A 151 -3.17 -6.99 10.09
C MET A 151 -3.30 -5.48 9.86
N ALA A 152 -2.48 -4.91 8.99
CA ALA A 152 -2.52 -3.50 8.63
C ALA A 152 -3.49 -3.18 7.48
N ILE A 153 -4.22 -4.17 6.94
CA ILE A 153 -5.27 -3.95 5.93
C ILE A 153 -6.63 -3.89 6.64
N PRO A 154 -7.26 -2.70 6.77
CA PRO A 154 -8.45 -2.53 7.60
C PRO A 154 -9.65 -3.39 7.19
N GLU A 155 -9.82 -3.60 5.90
CA GLU A 155 -10.90 -4.42 5.34
C GLU A 155 -10.81 -5.89 5.78
N LEU A 156 -9.66 -6.35 6.25
CA LEU A 156 -9.49 -7.71 6.78
C LEU A 156 -9.78 -7.82 8.29
N SER A 157 -10.06 -6.71 8.98
CA SER A 157 -10.22 -6.71 10.44
C SER A 157 -11.34 -7.64 10.92
N ASP A 158 -12.45 -7.73 10.17
CA ASP A 158 -13.57 -8.57 10.58
C ASP A 158 -13.28 -10.07 10.36
N ILE A 159 -12.40 -10.41 9.40
CA ILE A 159 -11.92 -11.78 9.17
C ILE A 159 -11.02 -12.21 10.33
N PHE A 160 -10.08 -11.35 10.72
CA PHE A 160 -9.25 -11.60 11.90
C PHE A 160 -10.08 -11.77 13.17
N TYR A 161 -11.10 -10.93 13.35
CA TYR A 161 -12.01 -11.09 14.48
C TYR A 161 -12.83 -12.39 14.40
N PHE A 162 -13.27 -12.79 13.20
CA PHE A 162 -13.99 -14.04 13.02
C PHE A 162 -13.13 -15.26 13.39
N GLN A 163 -11.91 -15.35 12.83
CA GLN A 163 -10.99 -16.49 12.97
C GLN A 163 -10.27 -16.52 14.32
N GLN A 164 -9.78 -15.37 14.79
CA GLN A 164 -8.86 -15.27 15.94
C GLN A 164 -9.49 -14.56 17.15
N LYS A 165 -10.69 -13.99 17.03
CA LYS A 165 -11.36 -13.18 18.08
C LYS A 165 -10.53 -11.97 18.53
N GLU A 166 -9.67 -11.48 17.65
CA GLU A 166 -8.77 -10.36 17.94
C GLU A 166 -8.93 -9.24 16.89
N ARG A 167 -8.85 -7.99 17.34
CA ARG A 167 -8.80 -6.81 16.47
C ARG A 167 -7.44 -6.13 16.62
N PHE A 168 -6.74 -6.01 15.49
CA PHE A 168 -5.37 -5.50 15.43
C PHE A 168 -5.27 -4.01 15.13
N ILE A 169 -6.40 -3.37 14.85
CA ILE A 169 -6.50 -1.95 14.57
C ILE A 169 -7.64 -1.36 15.39
N THR A 170 -7.47 -0.10 15.78
CA THR A 170 -8.46 0.66 16.55
C THR A 170 -8.88 1.89 15.78
N LYS A 171 -10.19 2.15 15.81
CA LYS A 171 -10.82 3.25 15.09
C LYS A 171 -10.38 4.60 15.67
N VAL A 172 -10.14 5.56 14.79
CA VAL A 172 -9.86 6.97 15.11
C VAL A 172 -10.66 7.87 14.16
N GLU A 173 -10.99 9.08 14.61
CA GLU A 173 -11.77 10.04 13.81
C GLU A 173 -10.87 11.15 13.29
N LYS A 174 -10.89 11.37 11.98
CA LYS A 174 -10.10 12.43 11.32
C LYS A 174 -11.04 13.55 10.87
N ASP A 175 -10.75 14.78 11.31
CA ASP A 175 -11.37 16.00 10.81
C ASP A 175 -10.28 16.90 10.22
N LYS A 176 -10.28 17.04 8.90
CA LYS A 176 -9.25 17.77 8.13
C LYS A 176 -7.83 17.32 8.47
N ASN A 177 -7.11 18.11 9.26
CA ASN A 177 -5.73 17.89 9.69
C ASN A 177 -5.63 17.50 11.17
N GLU A 178 -6.76 17.30 11.84
CA GLU A 178 -6.79 16.84 13.21
C GLU A 178 -7.28 15.39 13.27
N ILE A 179 -6.75 14.65 14.23
CA ILE A 179 -7.19 13.30 14.53
C ILE A 179 -7.50 13.16 16.00
N PHE A 180 -8.69 12.64 16.26
CA PHE A 180 -9.19 12.31 17.57
C PHE A 180 -8.93 10.83 17.86
N VAL A 181 -8.18 10.59 18.93
CA VAL A 181 -7.86 9.27 19.44
C VAL A 181 -8.68 9.03 20.72
N PRO A 182 -9.63 8.07 20.71
CA PRO A 182 -10.44 7.76 21.89
C PRO A 182 -9.59 7.32 23.09
N GLU A 183 -10.08 7.59 24.31
CA GLU A 183 -9.40 7.20 25.56
C GLU A 183 -9.16 5.68 25.65
N GLU A 184 -10.08 4.87 25.13
CA GLU A 184 -9.93 3.40 25.07
C GLU A 184 -8.63 2.98 24.35
N VAL A 185 -8.21 3.73 23.32
CA VAL A 185 -6.97 3.43 22.60
C VAL A 185 -5.75 3.68 23.47
N VAL A 186 -5.76 4.77 24.23
CA VAL A 186 -4.67 5.12 25.16
C VAL A 186 -4.52 4.04 26.23
N ILE A 187 -5.65 3.55 26.76
CA ILE A 187 -5.71 2.45 27.73
C ILE A 187 -5.15 1.16 27.12
N ASN A 188 -5.52 0.83 25.88
CA ASN A 188 -5.03 -0.37 25.18
C ASN A 188 -3.51 -0.34 24.94
N TYR A 189 -2.95 0.84 24.71
CA TYR A 189 -1.49 1.05 24.64
C TYR A 189 -0.79 0.96 26.01
N LYS A 190 -1.55 0.93 27.11
CA LYS A 190 -1.07 0.88 28.50
C LYS A 190 -0.11 2.03 28.82
N MET A 191 -0.46 3.23 28.38
CA MET A 191 0.30 4.47 28.59
C MET A 191 -0.53 5.51 29.36
N SER A 192 0.14 6.42 30.06
CA SER A 192 -0.50 7.68 30.46
C SER A 192 -0.71 8.56 29.23
N ASP A 193 -1.64 9.53 29.29
CA ASP A 193 -1.89 10.46 28.19
C ASP A 193 -0.61 11.18 27.73
N SER A 194 0.22 11.64 28.68
CA SER A 194 1.48 12.33 28.38
C SER A 194 2.44 11.44 27.59
N ARG A 195 2.61 10.19 28.03
CA ARG A 195 3.49 9.22 27.39
C ARG A 195 2.95 8.80 26.02
N PHE A 196 1.63 8.67 25.89
CA PHE A 196 0.98 8.38 24.62
C PHE A 196 1.17 9.53 23.63
N ALA A 197 1.02 10.78 24.09
CA ALA A 197 1.27 11.96 23.27
C ALA A 197 2.73 12.04 22.79
N GLU A 198 3.70 11.77 23.68
CA GLU A 198 5.12 11.66 23.30
C GLU A 198 5.37 10.53 22.29
N TYR A 199 4.75 9.37 22.49
CA TYR A 199 4.84 8.24 21.56
C TYR A 199 4.31 8.61 20.17
N MET A 200 3.13 9.24 20.09
CA MET A 200 2.55 9.69 18.82
C MET A 200 3.43 10.76 18.16
N SER A 201 3.97 11.70 18.92
CA SER A 201 4.89 12.70 18.38
C SER A 201 6.16 12.07 17.81
N HIS A 202 6.77 11.12 18.52
CA HIS A 202 7.99 10.47 18.07
C HIS A 202 7.77 9.55 16.85
N HIS A 203 6.72 8.72 16.88
CA HIS A 203 6.52 7.66 15.91
C HIS A 203 5.63 8.05 14.73
N TYR A 204 4.58 8.84 14.98
CA TYR A 204 3.59 9.26 13.98
C TYR A 204 3.87 10.69 13.49
N GLN A 205 4.79 11.43 14.13
CA GLN A 205 5.08 12.83 13.82
C GLN A 205 3.83 13.72 13.96
N TRP A 206 2.96 13.37 14.90
CA TRP A 206 1.76 14.13 15.22
C TRP A 206 1.98 15.06 16.42
N SER A 207 1.45 16.27 16.33
CA SER A 207 1.55 17.25 17.41
C SER A 207 0.35 17.12 18.34
N PHE A 208 0.59 16.89 19.63
CA PHE A 208 -0.50 16.89 20.61
C PHE A 208 -1.10 18.30 20.74
N THR A 209 -2.42 18.38 20.60
CA THR A 209 -3.15 19.66 20.65
C THR A 209 -3.82 19.85 22.01
N LYS A 210 -4.71 18.92 22.38
CA LYS A 210 -5.49 19.01 23.63
C LYS A 210 -6.06 17.66 24.04
N LYS A 211 -6.41 17.55 25.33
CA LYS A 211 -7.22 16.45 25.87
C LYS A 211 -8.67 16.92 26.04
N ASN A 212 -9.61 16.07 25.65
CA ASN A 212 -11.03 16.20 25.97
C ASN A 212 -11.45 15.07 26.93
N GLU A 213 -12.69 15.09 27.42
CA GLU A 213 -13.22 14.04 28.31
C GLU A 213 -13.22 12.64 27.67
N GLN A 214 -13.26 12.56 26.34
CA GLN A 214 -13.40 11.29 25.61
C GLN A 214 -12.10 10.79 24.96
N GLY A 215 -11.00 11.55 25.05
CA GLY A 215 -9.75 11.18 24.38
C GLY A 215 -8.80 12.34 24.10
N LEU A 216 -7.84 12.11 23.20
CA LEU A 216 -6.76 13.01 22.86
C LEU A 216 -6.89 13.50 21.41
N LEU A 217 -6.59 14.77 21.18
CA LEU A 217 -6.59 15.39 19.86
C LEU A 217 -5.16 15.71 19.42
N PHE A 218 -4.86 15.39 18.16
CA PHE A 218 -3.56 15.63 17.55
C PHE A 218 -3.70 16.34 16.20
N GLU A 219 -2.76 17.20 15.86
CA GLU A 219 -2.54 17.65 14.49
C GLU A 219 -1.65 16.64 13.75
N ILE A 220 -2.12 16.16 12.60
CA ILE A 220 -1.45 15.11 11.82
C ILE A 220 -0.34 15.67 10.94
N SER A 221 0.64 14.82 10.65
CA SER A 221 1.72 15.14 9.72
C SER A 221 1.18 15.38 8.30
N PRO A 222 1.85 16.18 7.44
CA PRO A 222 1.47 16.32 6.04
C PRO A 222 1.36 15.00 5.27
N GLN A 223 2.14 13.99 5.67
CA GLN A 223 2.14 12.67 5.04
C GLN A 223 0.85 11.89 5.30
N ASP A 224 0.24 12.06 6.48
CA ASP A 224 -0.98 11.36 6.90
C ASP A 224 -2.28 12.11 6.51
N LYS A 225 -2.17 13.22 5.78
CA LYS A 225 -3.35 13.97 5.29
C LYS A 225 -4.20 13.14 4.34
N GLU A 226 -3.56 12.33 3.50
CA GLU A 226 -4.24 11.51 2.50
C GLU A 226 -3.97 10.02 2.74
N PRO A 227 -4.99 9.14 2.62
CA PRO A 227 -4.82 7.71 2.85
C PRO A 227 -3.72 7.04 2.01
N TRP A 228 -3.55 7.46 0.75
CA TRP A 228 -2.61 6.84 -0.17
C TRP A 228 -1.14 7.24 0.07
N THR A 229 -0.87 8.27 0.88
CA THR A 229 0.48 8.68 1.29
C THR A 229 0.80 8.41 2.75
N SER A 230 -0.24 8.24 3.57
CA SER A 230 -0.16 8.01 5.00
C SER A 230 0.75 6.83 5.33
N THR A 231 1.65 7.00 6.30
CA THR A 231 2.52 5.94 6.82
C THR A 231 2.08 5.46 8.20
N SER A 232 1.12 6.19 8.79
CA SER A 232 0.70 5.98 10.16
C SER A 232 -0.79 5.67 10.31
N LEU A 233 -1.63 6.27 9.47
CA LEU A 233 -3.06 5.95 9.37
C LEU A 233 -3.30 4.83 8.38
N LEU A 234 -4.17 3.92 8.79
CA LEU A 234 -4.77 2.90 7.96
C LEU A 234 -6.19 3.34 7.61
N PHE A 235 -6.67 3.07 6.41
CA PHE A 235 -7.99 3.55 5.96
C PHE A 235 -8.82 2.43 5.37
N ASP A 236 -10.00 2.16 5.92
CA ASP A 236 -10.98 1.24 5.33
C ASP A 236 -11.77 1.99 4.26
N MET A 237 -11.60 1.60 2.99
CA MET A 237 -12.24 2.27 1.86
C MET A 237 -13.74 1.98 1.77
N GLU A 238 -14.19 0.82 2.23
CA GLU A 238 -15.60 0.44 2.17
C GLU A 238 -16.42 1.13 3.27
N LYS A 239 -15.83 1.28 4.45
CA LYS A 239 -16.45 1.95 5.60
C LYS A 239 -16.16 3.45 5.67
N ASN A 240 -15.24 3.96 4.83
CA ASN A 240 -14.72 5.33 4.88
C ASN A 240 -14.25 5.70 6.30
N GLN A 241 -13.41 4.85 6.90
CA GLN A 241 -13.00 4.96 8.31
C GLN A 241 -11.49 4.88 8.47
N TYR A 242 -10.93 5.74 9.33
CA TYR A 242 -9.52 5.71 9.72
C TYR A 242 -9.27 4.84 10.96
N TYR A 243 -8.10 4.24 10.97
CA TYR A 243 -7.60 3.39 12.04
C TYR A 243 -6.12 3.65 12.32
N ILE A 244 -5.70 3.31 13.53
CA ILE A 244 -4.29 3.12 13.90
C ILE A 244 -4.11 1.70 14.45
N PRO A 245 -2.88 1.17 14.47
CA PRO A 245 -2.61 -0.12 15.11
C PRO A 245 -3.08 -0.13 16.57
N SER A 246 -3.61 -1.25 17.04
CA SER A 246 -4.08 -1.39 18.44
C SER A 246 -2.92 -1.51 19.43
N GLN A 247 -1.73 -1.89 18.96
CA GLN A 247 -0.52 -2.08 19.77
C GLN A 247 0.71 -1.50 19.07
N ARG A 248 1.70 -1.06 19.85
CA ARG A 248 2.92 -0.43 19.33
C ARG A 248 3.73 -1.32 18.37
N GLU A 249 3.76 -2.64 18.60
CA GLU A 249 4.53 -3.61 17.79
C GLU A 249 3.95 -3.83 16.39
N GLN A 250 2.72 -3.37 16.17
CA GLN A 250 1.97 -3.48 14.91
C GLN A 250 2.17 -2.25 14.02
N PHE A 251 2.83 -1.20 14.53
CA PHE A 251 3.15 -0.01 13.76
C PHE A 251 4.25 -0.30 12.73
N LEU A 252 3.87 -0.35 11.45
CA LEU A 252 4.77 -0.74 10.36
C LEU A 252 5.65 0.40 9.84
N ARG A 253 5.24 1.67 10.02
CA ARG A 253 5.87 2.83 9.36
C ARG A 253 5.93 2.68 7.83
N LEU A 254 4.94 2.00 7.24
CA LEU A 254 4.86 1.79 5.80
C LEU A 254 3.58 2.40 5.25
N PRO A 255 3.62 3.06 4.09
CA PRO A 255 2.40 3.47 3.44
C PRO A 255 1.66 2.26 2.91
N GLU A 256 0.34 2.32 2.90
CA GLU A 256 -0.50 1.16 2.57
C GLU A 256 -0.25 0.64 1.16
N MET A 257 0.11 1.51 0.20
CA MET A 257 0.56 1.08 -1.13
C MET A 257 1.79 0.16 -1.07
N THR A 258 2.75 0.41 -0.17
CA THR A 258 3.89 -0.50 0.04
C THR A 258 3.43 -1.82 0.65
N ILE A 259 2.53 -1.79 1.63
CA ILE A 259 2.00 -3.00 2.28
C ILE A 259 1.34 -3.92 1.24
N HIS A 260 0.49 -3.36 0.38
CA HIS A 260 -0.12 -4.09 -0.73
C HIS A 260 0.92 -4.69 -1.69
N TYR A 261 1.96 -3.92 -2.04
CA TYR A 261 3.05 -4.40 -2.90
C TYR A 261 3.80 -5.58 -2.29
N LEU A 262 4.09 -5.51 -1.00
CA LEU A 262 4.79 -6.57 -0.26
C LEU A 262 3.99 -7.87 -0.19
N ILE A 263 2.69 -7.79 0.11
CA ILE A 263 1.81 -8.96 0.19
C ILE A 263 1.61 -9.58 -1.20
N LEU A 264 1.26 -8.77 -2.22
CA LEU A 264 1.05 -9.27 -3.57
C LEU A 264 2.32 -9.85 -4.20
N TYR A 265 3.48 -9.28 -3.91
CA TYR A 265 4.74 -9.88 -4.31
C TYR A 265 4.86 -11.30 -3.75
N ASN A 266 4.63 -11.48 -2.45
CA ASN A 266 4.76 -12.78 -1.81
C ASN A 266 3.76 -13.80 -2.38
N VAL A 267 2.46 -13.49 -2.34
CA VAL A 267 1.41 -14.39 -2.87
C VAL A 267 1.61 -14.67 -4.36
N GLY A 268 2.02 -13.66 -5.14
CA GLY A 268 2.32 -13.83 -6.56
C GLY A 268 3.52 -14.74 -6.82
N MET A 269 4.57 -14.67 -6.00
CA MET A 269 5.71 -15.59 -6.10
C MET A 269 5.32 -17.02 -5.70
N ILE A 270 4.49 -17.19 -4.66
CA ILE A 270 3.95 -18.50 -4.27
C ILE A 270 3.13 -19.10 -5.42
N ALA A 271 2.16 -18.35 -5.95
CA ALA A 271 1.31 -18.80 -7.05
C ALA A 271 2.11 -19.19 -8.31
N ARG A 272 3.27 -18.57 -8.52
CA ARG A 272 4.13 -18.82 -9.69
C ARG A 272 5.13 -19.96 -9.50
N TYR A 273 5.72 -20.08 -8.31
CA TYR A 273 6.90 -20.92 -8.08
C TYR A 273 6.68 -22.06 -7.08
N GLU A 274 5.68 -21.95 -6.20
CA GLU A 274 5.34 -22.95 -5.17
C GLU A 274 4.00 -23.63 -5.49
N THR A 275 3.88 -24.15 -6.71
CA THR A 275 2.65 -24.68 -7.29
C THR A 275 1.97 -25.74 -6.43
N GLU A 276 2.72 -26.67 -5.83
CA GLU A 276 2.16 -27.74 -4.99
C GLU A 276 1.39 -27.16 -3.79
N TRP A 277 2.05 -26.34 -2.97
CA TRP A 277 1.41 -25.74 -1.80
C TRP A 277 0.26 -24.81 -2.20
N TRP A 278 0.42 -24.05 -3.27
CA TRP A 278 -0.64 -23.16 -3.75
C TRP A 278 -1.91 -23.93 -4.13
N TYR A 279 -1.78 -25.00 -4.91
CA TYR A 279 -2.94 -25.82 -5.28
C TYR A 279 -3.49 -26.62 -4.10
N GLU A 280 -2.66 -27.09 -3.17
CA GLU A 280 -3.14 -27.71 -1.92
C GLU A 280 -4.00 -26.74 -1.11
N LEU A 281 -3.55 -25.48 -0.92
CA LEU A 281 -4.34 -24.45 -0.25
C LEU A 281 -5.67 -24.20 -0.97
N LEU A 282 -5.66 -24.08 -2.30
CA LEU A 282 -6.84 -23.76 -3.10
C LEU A 282 -7.86 -24.91 -3.14
N THR A 283 -7.40 -26.16 -3.14
CA THR A 283 -8.27 -27.34 -3.33
C THR A 283 -8.73 -27.96 -2.01
N GLN A 284 -7.87 -27.97 -1.00
CA GLN A 284 -8.13 -28.65 0.27
C GLN A 284 -8.51 -27.67 1.38
N HIS A 285 -8.38 -26.36 1.18
CA HIS A 285 -8.71 -25.32 2.16
C HIS A 285 -8.06 -25.57 3.53
N ILE A 286 -6.80 -26.02 3.51
CA ILE A 286 -6.10 -26.56 4.69
C ILE A 286 -5.85 -25.57 5.82
N SER A 287 -5.95 -24.26 5.58
CA SER A 287 -5.71 -23.22 6.58
C SER A 287 -6.54 -21.97 6.36
N ASP A 288 -6.66 -21.18 7.43
CA ASP A 288 -7.26 -19.84 7.44
C ASP A 288 -6.59 -18.85 6.47
N ASP A 289 -5.35 -19.15 6.03
CA ASP A 289 -4.64 -18.36 5.01
C ASP A 289 -5.44 -18.29 3.71
N TYR A 290 -6.22 -19.34 3.37
CA TYR A 290 -7.06 -19.35 2.16
C TYR A 290 -8.02 -18.15 2.15
N VAL A 291 -8.76 -17.96 3.24
CA VAL A 291 -9.75 -16.87 3.37
C VAL A 291 -9.04 -15.52 3.39
N LEU A 292 -7.95 -15.39 4.16
CA LEU A 292 -7.20 -14.13 4.25
C LEU A 292 -6.64 -13.70 2.90
N ILE A 293 -6.00 -14.62 2.16
CA ILE A 293 -5.46 -14.33 0.83
C ILE A 293 -6.58 -13.96 -0.13
N GLN A 294 -7.66 -14.75 -0.18
CA GLN A 294 -8.77 -14.48 -1.08
C GLN A 294 -9.37 -13.08 -0.86
N GLN A 295 -9.63 -12.72 0.40
CA GLN A 295 -10.22 -11.43 0.74
C GLN A 295 -9.23 -10.29 0.51
N PHE A 296 -7.94 -10.47 0.82
CA PHE A 296 -6.91 -9.50 0.49
C PHE A 296 -6.84 -9.21 -1.02
N LEU A 297 -6.93 -10.24 -1.86
CA LEU A 297 -6.90 -10.05 -3.32
C LEU A 297 -8.09 -9.22 -3.80
N LEU A 298 -9.28 -9.41 -3.22
CA LEU A 298 -10.47 -8.60 -3.54
C LEU A 298 -10.30 -7.14 -3.12
N VAL A 299 -9.75 -6.90 -1.93
CA VAL A 299 -9.44 -5.54 -1.45
C VAL A 299 -8.41 -4.88 -2.35
N SER A 300 -7.31 -5.57 -2.65
CA SER A 300 -6.23 -5.04 -3.48
C SER A 300 -6.64 -4.79 -4.93
N GLU A 301 -7.55 -5.59 -5.48
CA GLU A 301 -8.09 -5.43 -6.83
C GLU A 301 -8.80 -4.07 -7.00
N LYS A 302 -9.48 -3.58 -5.96
CA LYS A 302 -10.24 -2.32 -5.98
C LYS A 302 -9.44 -1.13 -5.43
N LYS A 303 -8.82 -1.32 -4.26
CA LYS A 303 -8.25 -0.25 -3.43
C LYS A 303 -7.01 0.36 -4.08
N PHE A 304 -6.12 -0.48 -4.60
CA PHE A 304 -4.84 0.00 -5.12
C PHE A 304 -4.99 0.87 -6.39
N PRO A 305 -5.80 0.50 -7.40
CA PRO A 305 -6.09 1.41 -8.51
C PRO A 305 -6.68 2.75 -8.07
N LYS A 306 -7.55 2.74 -7.04
CA LYS A 306 -8.14 3.97 -6.52
C LYS A 306 -7.10 4.86 -5.85
N TYR A 307 -6.19 4.31 -5.04
CA TYR A 307 -5.05 5.04 -4.47
C TYR A 307 -4.13 5.61 -5.53
N ALA A 308 -3.76 4.83 -6.55
CA ALA A 308 -2.95 5.33 -7.66
C ALA A 308 -3.65 6.48 -8.40
N SER A 309 -4.96 6.36 -8.63
CA SER A 309 -5.75 7.42 -9.26
C SER A 309 -5.82 8.69 -8.40
N GLN A 310 -6.08 8.57 -7.10
CA GLN A 310 -6.13 9.71 -6.18
C GLN A 310 -4.78 10.40 -6.07
N PHE A 311 -3.69 9.63 -6.02
CA PHE A 311 -2.33 10.17 -6.06
C PHE A 311 -2.08 11.00 -7.32
N LEU A 312 -2.46 10.49 -8.50
CA LEU A 312 -2.25 11.18 -9.77
C LEU A 312 -3.13 12.42 -9.94
N LEU A 313 -4.34 12.44 -9.35
CA LEU A 313 -5.27 13.57 -9.42
C LEU A 313 -5.01 14.66 -8.38
N HIS A 314 -4.10 14.43 -7.44
CA HIS A 314 -3.80 15.38 -6.36
C HIS A 314 -2.93 16.59 -6.78
N PHE A 315 -2.38 16.59 -8.01
CA PHE A 315 -1.42 17.62 -8.49
C PHE A 315 -2.03 18.89 -9.09
#